data_AF-A0A2T7SP12-F1
#
_entry.id   AF-A0A2T7SP12-F1
#
_cell.length_a   1.000
_cell.length_b   1.000
_cell.length_c   1.000
_cell.angle_alpha   90.00
_cell.angle_beta   90.00
_cell.angle_gamma   90.00
#
_symmetry.space_group_name_H-M   'P 1'
#
loop_
_entity.id
_entity.type
_entity.pdbx_description
1 polymer ?
#
loop_
_entity_poly.entity_id
_entity_poly.type
_entity_poly.pdbx_seq_one_letter_code
_entity_poly.pdbx_strand_id
1 'polypeptide(L)'
;MSTVTYLSLLRAAVIRSLGPAWPAPVGSTQLRIDPAAEVTDGAVVVYETEGMPGTTWWLVDGVVPSQDAGLVTEQLAALVPGSVLETIPDPWADASPPTGTYGLDTP
;
A
#
# COMPACT_ATOMS: atom_id res chain seq x y z
N MET A 1 11.70 -21.83 -5.49
CA MET A 1 11.50 -20.44 -5.98
C MET A 1 10.32 -19.87 -5.21
N SER A 2 10.32 -18.58 -4.86
CA SER A 2 9.09 -17.98 -4.32
C SER A 2 8.04 -17.89 -5.42
N THR A 3 6.77 -18.12 -5.07
CA THR A 3 5.64 -18.06 -6.00
C THR A 3 4.64 -17.04 -5.51
N VAL A 4 3.97 -16.34 -6.43
CA VAL A 4 2.91 -15.38 -6.11
C VAL A 4 1.65 -15.77 -6.86
N THR A 5 0.52 -15.74 -6.16
CA THR A 5 -0.81 -15.97 -6.75
C THR A 5 -1.70 -14.77 -6.51
N TYR A 6 -2.35 -14.29 -7.55
CA TYR A 6 -3.34 -13.21 -7.47
C TYR A 6 -4.75 -13.80 -7.51
N LEU A 7 -5.62 -13.29 -6.64
CA LEU A 7 -7.03 -13.68 -6.58
C LEU A 7 -7.88 -12.43 -6.69
N SER A 8 -8.59 -12.26 -7.81
CA SER A 8 -9.50 -11.11 -7.99
C SER A 8 -10.71 -11.23 -7.08
N LEU A 9 -11.04 -10.15 -6.38
CA LEU A 9 -12.22 -10.05 -5.52
C LEU A 9 -12.91 -8.70 -5.69
N LEU A 10 -14.15 -8.60 -5.21
CA LEU A 10 -14.83 -7.32 -5.15
C LEU A 10 -14.10 -6.38 -4.19
N ARG A 11 -13.80 -5.17 -4.64
CA ARG A 11 -13.22 -4.09 -3.82
C ARG A 11 -13.89 -3.92 -2.46
N ALA A 12 -15.22 -3.97 -2.42
CA ALA A 12 -15.98 -3.87 -1.17
C ALA A 12 -15.70 -5.03 -0.19
N ALA A 13 -15.45 -6.24 -0.70
CA ALA A 13 -15.07 -7.38 0.13
C ALA A 13 -13.65 -7.20 0.68
N VAL A 14 -12.72 -6.71 -0.14
CA VAL A 14 -11.34 -6.43 0.28
C VAL A 14 -11.32 -5.36 1.38
N ILE A 15 -12.01 -4.24 1.18
CA ILE A 15 -12.10 -3.16 2.18
C ILE A 15 -12.72 -3.67 3.49
N ARG A 16 -13.76 -4.50 3.38
CA ARG A 16 -14.38 -5.12 4.56
C ARG A 16 -13.39 -6.01 5.31
N SER A 17 -12.52 -6.74 4.61
CA SER A 17 -11.48 -7.57 5.22
C SER A 17 -10.33 -6.77 5.80
N LEU A 18 -9.91 -5.67 5.15
CA LEU A 18 -8.89 -4.75 5.66
C LEU A 18 -9.35 -4.01 6.92
N GLY A 19 -10.65 -3.67 7.00
CA GLY A 19 -11.23 -3.00 8.16
C GLY A 19 -10.46 -1.70 8.50
N PRO A 20 -9.95 -1.55 9.73
CA PRO A 20 -9.29 -0.32 10.17
C PRO A 20 -7.92 -0.09 9.53
N ALA A 21 -7.34 -1.08 8.86
CA ALA A 21 -6.09 -0.91 8.11
C ALA A 21 -6.27 -0.10 6.81
N TRP A 22 -7.52 0.22 6.44
CA TRP A 22 -7.85 0.98 5.25
C TRP A 22 -8.69 2.24 5.55
N PRO A 23 -8.35 3.41 4.96
CA PRO A 23 -7.14 3.66 4.18
C PRO A 23 -5.88 3.66 5.05
N ALA A 24 -4.74 3.32 4.46
CA ALA A 24 -3.46 3.39 5.16
C ALA A 24 -3.09 4.85 5.46
N PRO A 25 -2.52 5.15 6.64
CA PRO A 25 -2.20 6.53 7.02
C PRO A 25 -1.01 7.07 6.24
N VAL A 26 -1.00 8.40 6.03
CA VAL A 26 0.14 9.15 5.47
C VAL A 26 1.45 8.77 6.18
N GLY A 27 2.52 8.65 5.41
CA GLY A 27 3.84 8.23 5.90
C GLY A 27 4.01 6.72 6.06
N SER A 28 2.96 5.92 5.89
CA SER A 28 3.06 4.46 5.90
C SER A 28 3.62 3.93 4.59
N THR A 29 4.23 2.74 4.64
CA THR A 29 4.62 2.00 3.43
C THR A 29 3.47 1.18 2.89
N GLN A 30 3.39 1.12 1.56
CA GLN A 30 2.51 0.23 0.81
C GLN A 30 3.27 -0.31 -0.41
N LEU A 31 2.80 -1.43 -0.93
CA LEU A 31 3.37 -2.04 -2.13
C LEU A 31 2.47 -1.75 -3.31
N ARG A 32 2.99 -1.06 -4.32
CA ARG A 32 2.33 -0.88 -5.61
C ARG A 32 2.53 -2.14 -6.44
N ILE A 33 1.44 -2.78 -6.85
CA ILE A 33 1.49 -3.98 -7.71
C ILE A 33 1.64 -3.56 -9.18
N ASP A 34 2.40 -4.35 -9.93
CA ASP A 34 2.55 -4.18 -11.38
C ASP A 34 1.18 -4.24 -12.07
N PRO A 35 0.78 -3.21 -12.85
CA PRO A 35 -0.45 -3.24 -13.64
C PRO A 35 -0.57 -4.45 -14.58
N ALA A 36 0.55 -5.07 -14.99
CA ALA A 36 0.56 -6.29 -15.79
C ALA A 36 -0.04 -7.51 -15.06
N ALA A 37 -0.25 -7.44 -13.74
CA ALA A 37 -0.96 -8.47 -13.00
C ALA A 37 -2.47 -8.50 -13.30
N GLU A 38 -3.03 -7.47 -13.95
CA GLU A 38 -4.46 -7.34 -14.31
C GLU A 38 -5.44 -7.45 -13.13
N VAL A 39 -4.95 -7.45 -11.89
CA VAL A 39 -5.74 -7.49 -10.66
C VAL A 39 -5.52 -6.19 -9.89
N THR A 40 -6.58 -5.41 -9.74
CA THR A 40 -6.57 -4.17 -8.94
C THR A 40 -7.06 -4.39 -7.52
N ASP A 41 -8.01 -5.31 -7.34
CA ASP A 41 -8.68 -5.59 -6.08
C ASP A 41 -8.77 -7.10 -5.86
N GLY A 42 -8.36 -7.57 -4.69
CA GLY A 42 -8.20 -8.98 -4.46
C GLY A 42 -7.32 -9.34 -3.29
N ALA A 43 -6.61 -10.45 -3.45
CA ALA A 43 -5.53 -10.87 -2.59
C ALA A 43 -4.29 -11.24 -3.40
N VAL A 44 -3.13 -10.99 -2.81
CA VAL A 44 -1.81 -11.47 -3.23
C VAL A 44 -1.38 -12.53 -2.23
N VAL A 45 -1.26 -13.77 -2.67
CA VAL A 45 -0.73 -14.86 -1.83
C VAL A 45 0.73 -15.06 -2.18
N VAL A 46 1.60 -14.86 -1.19
CA VAL A 46 3.05 -14.96 -1.34
C VAL A 46 3.54 -16.24 -0.68
N TYR A 47 4.18 -17.09 -1.47
CA TYR A 47 4.79 -18.34 -1.03
C TYR A 47 6.31 -18.14 -0.98
N GLU A 48 6.86 -17.91 0.21
CA GLU A 48 8.31 -17.75 0.39
C GLU A 48 9.07 -19.05 0.09
N THR A 49 8.51 -20.16 0.57
CA THR A 49 9.05 -21.51 0.37
C THR A 49 8.03 -22.39 -0.35
N GLU A 50 8.49 -23.08 -1.39
CA GLU A 50 7.66 -24.01 -2.16
C GLU A 50 7.15 -25.16 -1.27
N GLY A 51 5.86 -25.46 -1.36
CA GLY A 51 5.21 -26.50 -0.54
C GLY A 51 4.81 -26.05 0.88
N MET A 52 5.15 -24.83 1.29
CA MET A 52 4.72 -24.26 2.57
C MET A 52 3.48 -23.38 2.39
N PRO A 53 2.67 -23.17 3.45
CA PRO A 53 1.57 -22.21 3.40
C PRO A 53 2.07 -20.80 3.03
N GLY A 54 1.35 -20.15 2.12
CA GLY A 54 1.63 -18.77 1.74
C GLY A 54 0.94 -17.77 2.66
N THR A 55 1.48 -16.55 2.69
CA THR A 55 0.88 -15.42 3.41
C THR A 55 -0.04 -14.67 2.46
N THR A 56 -1.29 -14.44 2.90
CA THR A 56 -2.28 -13.70 2.11
C THR A 56 -2.25 -12.22 2.47
N TRP A 57 -2.15 -11.37 1.46
CA TRP A 57 -2.15 -9.92 1.57
C TRP A 57 -3.32 -9.35 0.77
N TRP A 58 -4.16 -8.53 1.38
CA TRP A 58 -5.24 -7.83 0.69
C TRP A 58 -4.68 -6.75 -0.23
N LEU A 59 -5.20 -6.73 -1.46
CA LEU A 59 -4.85 -5.81 -2.55
C LEU A 59 -6.08 -4.97 -2.89
N VAL A 60 -5.95 -3.65 -2.84
CA VAL A 60 -7.04 -2.71 -3.13
C VAL A 60 -6.49 -1.55 -3.95
N ASP A 61 -7.22 -1.14 -4.98
CA ASP A 61 -6.82 -0.03 -5.87
C ASP A 61 -5.36 -0.16 -6.40
N GLY A 62 -4.89 -1.41 -6.61
CA GLY A 62 -3.54 -1.72 -7.07
C GLY A 62 -2.44 -1.62 -6.00
N VAL A 63 -2.80 -1.46 -4.72
CA VAL A 63 -1.84 -1.42 -3.60
C VAL A 63 -2.11 -2.45 -2.53
N VAL A 64 -1.02 -2.93 -1.92
CA VAL A 64 -1.05 -3.72 -0.69
C VAL A 64 -0.59 -2.82 0.46
N PRO A 65 -1.48 -2.40 1.38
CA PRO A 65 -1.07 -1.69 2.58
C PRO A 65 -0.51 -2.65 3.63
N SER A 66 0.19 -2.09 4.62
CA SER A 66 0.48 -2.82 5.85
C SER A 66 -0.83 -3.24 6.54
N GLN A 67 -0.90 -4.47 7.01
CA GLN A 67 -2.13 -5.12 7.47
C GLN A 67 -1.82 -6.23 8.48
N ASP A 68 -2.83 -6.99 8.92
CA ASP A 68 -2.64 -8.05 9.91
C ASP A 68 -1.66 -9.16 9.48
N ALA A 69 -1.50 -9.34 8.16
CA ALA A 69 -0.49 -10.23 7.59
C ALA A 69 0.96 -9.80 7.87
N GLY A 70 1.18 -8.50 8.12
CA GLY A 70 2.46 -7.93 8.47
C GLY A 70 2.71 -6.53 7.89
N LEU A 71 3.95 -6.08 8.05
CA LEU A 71 4.44 -4.83 7.45
C LEU A 71 4.87 -5.04 6.00
N VAL A 72 4.63 -4.02 5.18
CA VAL A 72 5.17 -3.98 3.82
C VAL A 72 6.64 -3.54 3.88
N THR A 73 7.52 -4.43 3.43
CA THR A 73 8.98 -4.29 3.50
C THR A 73 9.64 -4.54 2.14
N GLU A 74 10.91 -4.17 2.01
CA GLU A 74 11.74 -4.51 0.84
C GLU A 74 11.81 -6.02 0.57
N GLN A 75 11.76 -6.85 1.63
CA GLN A 75 11.72 -8.30 1.48
C GLN A 75 10.43 -8.76 0.80
N LEU A 76 9.29 -8.19 1.16
CA LEU A 76 8.02 -8.49 0.50
C LEU A 76 8.04 -8.02 -0.97
N ALA A 77 8.58 -6.82 -1.23
CA ALA A 77 8.72 -6.28 -2.59
C ALA A 77 9.59 -7.20 -3.47
N ALA A 78 10.70 -7.72 -2.94
CA ALA A 78 11.56 -8.68 -3.64
C ALA A 78 10.88 -10.01 -3.98
N LEU A 79 9.83 -10.38 -3.24
CA LEU A 79 9.06 -11.60 -3.48
C LEU A 79 7.93 -11.41 -4.50
N VAL A 80 7.49 -10.17 -4.74
CA VAL A 80 6.37 -9.85 -5.64
C VAL A 80 6.91 -9.19 -6.91
N PRO A 81 6.99 -9.93 -8.04
CA PRO A 81 7.62 -9.43 -9.26
C PRO A 81 6.97 -8.15 -9.78
N GLY A 82 7.80 -7.19 -10.20
CA GLY A 82 7.36 -5.91 -10.78
C GLY A 82 6.76 -4.92 -9.78
N SER A 83 6.64 -5.31 -8.50
CA SER A 83 6.10 -4.43 -7.47
C SER A 83 7.10 -3.36 -7.03
N VAL A 84 6.58 -2.25 -6.51
CA VAL A 84 7.37 -1.12 -6.02
C VAL A 84 6.94 -0.77 -4.60
N LEU A 85 7.91 -0.65 -3.69
CA LEU A 85 7.66 -0.13 -2.34
C LEU A 85 7.51 1.39 -2.40
N GLU A 86 6.41 1.92 -1.88
CA GLU A 86 6.15 3.36 -1.84
C GLU A 86 5.71 3.81 -0.44
N THR A 87 6.07 5.04 -0.10
CA THR A 87 5.58 5.72 1.11
C THR A 87 4.41 6.61 0.72
N ILE A 88 3.32 6.54 1.49
CA ILE A 88 2.14 7.37 1.24
C ILE A 88 2.51 8.84 1.48
N PRO A 89 2.41 9.71 0.45
CA PRO A 89 2.83 11.09 0.57
C PRO A 89 1.90 11.88 1.49
N ASP A 90 2.46 12.86 2.20
CA ASP A 90 1.67 13.88 2.90
C ASP A 90 1.29 14.99 1.91
N PRO A 91 -0.01 15.16 1.57
CA PRO A 91 -0.43 16.20 0.64
C PRO A 91 -0.19 17.63 1.15
N TRP A 92 0.12 17.80 2.44
CA TRP A 92 0.41 19.11 3.05
C TRP A 92 1.89 19.38 3.33
N ALA A 93 2.80 18.44 3.05
CA ALA A 93 4.23 18.63 3.33
C ALA A 93 4.85 19.84 2.61
N ASP A 94 4.33 20.18 1.42
CA ASP A 94 4.80 21.32 0.62
C ASP A 94 4.04 22.64 0.88
N ALA A 95 3.05 22.64 1.78
CA ALA A 95 2.37 23.87 2.18
C ALA A 95 3.29 24.68 3.11
N SER A 96 4.26 25.38 2.53
CA SER A 96 4.96 26.46 3.23
C SER A 96 3.90 27.41 3.82
N PRO A 97 3.97 27.77 5.12
CA PRO A 97 3.02 28.71 5.69
C PRO A 97 3.04 29.99 4.84
N PRO A 98 1.89 30.61 4.54
CA PRO A 98 1.90 31.86 3.80
C PRO A 98 2.77 32.85 4.58
N THR A 99 3.87 33.31 3.96
CA THR A 99 4.67 34.42 4.46
C THR A 99 3.85 35.70 4.29
N GLY A 100 2.78 35.81 5.07
CA GLY A 100 2.01 37.02 5.20
C GLY A 100 2.86 38.00 5.98
N THR A 101 3.54 38.90 5.26
CA THR A 101 4.04 40.14 5.83
C THR A 101 2.84 40.89 6.38
N TYR A 102 2.52 40.69 7.67
CA TYR A 102 1.63 41.60 8.39
C TYR A 102 2.36 42.93 8.42
N GLY A 103 2.05 43.79 7.43
CA GLY A 103 2.34 45.20 7.50
C GLY A 103 1.61 45.73 8.72
N LEU A 104 2.35 45.89 9.83
CA LEU A 104 1.95 46.75 10.94
C LEU A 104 2.06 48.19 10.43
N ASP A 105 1.08 48.60 9.61
CA ASP A 105 0.76 50.00 9.44
C ASP A 105 0.16 50.45 10.77
N THR A 106 1.00 51.06 11.59
CA THR A 106 0.61 51.59 12.91
C THR A 106 0.30 53.08 12.69
N PRO A 107 -0.87 53.59 13.10
CA PRO A 107 -1.27 54.98 12.90
C PRO A 107 -0.41 55.99 13.67
#